data_AF-V9LJC5-F1
#
_entry.id   AF-V9LJC5-F1
#
_cell.length_a   1.000
_cell.length_b   1.000
_cell.length_c   1.000
_cell.angle_alpha   90.00
_cell.angle_beta   90.00
_cell.angle_gamma   90.00
#
_symmetry.space_group_name_H-M   'P 1'
#
loop_
_entity.id
_entity.type
_entity.pdbx_description
1 polymer ?
#
loop_
_entity_poly.entity_id
_entity_poly.type
_entity_poly.pdbx_seq_one_letter_code
_entity_poly.pdbx_strand_id
1 'polypeptide(L)'
;WGGLWGGALIPEPEVKVEVLSKPFICQRKTKLGDMLLMHYSGFLDKDGTMFHSSHKQNNGQPIWFTLGIKETIQGWDRGLQNMCAGEKRKLTIPPVYAYGKKGKGKIPPESIVIFEIELLEIRNGPRSHDSFMEMDLNDDWKLSRD
;
A
#
# COMPACT_ATOMS: atom_id res chain seq x y z
N TRP A 1 -0.52 -49.29 -4.63
CA TRP A 1 0.41 -48.17 -4.76
C TRP A 1 -0.35 -46.99 -5.35
N GLY A 2 -0.95 -46.15 -4.52
CA GLY A 2 -1.73 -44.99 -4.96
C GLY A 2 -1.66 -43.91 -3.89
N GLY A 3 -0.67 -43.04 -4.00
CA GLY A 3 -0.44 -41.95 -3.06
C GLY A 3 -1.34 -40.76 -3.37
N LEU A 4 -2.30 -40.50 -2.50
CA LEU A 4 -3.03 -39.24 -2.41
C LEU A 4 -2.12 -38.20 -1.75
N TRP A 5 -1.31 -37.51 -2.55
CA TRP A 5 -0.68 -36.27 -2.10
C TRP A 5 -1.70 -35.14 -2.29
N GLY A 6 -2.54 -34.95 -1.27
CA GLY A 6 -3.30 -33.73 -1.13
C GLY A 6 -2.30 -32.58 -0.98
N GLY A 7 -2.10 -31.82 -2.06
CA GLY A 7 -1.30 -30.60 -2.03
C GLY A 7 -1.94 -29.64 -1.03
N ALA A 8 -1.32 -29.50 0.14
CA ALA A 8 -1.71 -28.47 1.09
C ALA A 8 -1.60 -27.11 0.39
N LEU A 9 -2.72 -26.38 0.33
CA LEU A 9 -2.75 -25.01 -0.16
C LEU A 9 -1.85 -24.17 0.74
N ILE A 10 -0.70 -23.74 0.23
CA ILE A 10 0.13 -22.74 0.92
C ILE A 10 -0.68 -21.45 0.89
N PRO A 11 -0.98 -20.83 2.06
CA PRO A 11 -1.73 -19.59 2.09
C PRO A 11 -0.99 -18.52 1.31
N GLU A 12 -1.72 -17.72 0.53
CA GLU A 12 -1.10 -16.60 -0.17
C GLU A 12 -0.45 -15.67 0.86
N PRO A 13 0.75 -15.16 0.59
CA PRO A 13 1.36 -14.14 1.42
C PRO A 13 0.44 -12.93 1.49
N GLU A 14 0.25 -12.35 2.67
CA GLU A 14 -0.63 -11.20 2.89
C GLU A 14 0.13 -10.01 3.49
N VAL A 15 -0.37 -8.80 3.23
CA VAL A 15 0.10 -7.60 3.93
C VAL A 15 -0.63 -7.51 5.25
N LYS A 16 0.11 -7.53 6.36
CA LYS A 16 -0.48 -7.29 7.67
C LYS A 16 -0.67 -5.80 7.87
N VAL A 17 -1.90 -5.38 8.16
CA VAL A 17 -2.27 -3.98 8.41
C VAL A 17 -2.64 -3.81 9.87
N GLU A 18 -1.92 -2.94 10.57
CA GLU A 18 -2.21 -2.54 11.95
C GLU A 18 -2.54 -1.05 11.98
N VAL A 19 -3.70 -0.69 12.53
CA VAL A 19 -4.07 0.72 12.68
C VAL A 19 -3.56 1.23 14.02
N LEU A 20 -2.59 2.15 13.99
CA LEU A 20 -1.94 2.70 15.18
C LEU A 20 -2.77 3.81 15.82
N SER A 21 -3.42 4.65 15.01
CA SER A 21 -4.33 5.70 15.49
C SER A 21 -5.35 6.06 14.41
N LYS A 22 -6.56 6.47 14.81
CA LYS A 22 -7.60 6.97 13.91
C LYS A 22 -8.06 8.37 14.34
N PRO A 23 -8.48 9.23 13.40
CA PRO A 23 -9.16 10.47 13.74
C PRO A 23 -10.51 10.15 14.43
N PHE A 24 -10.98 11.07 15.28
CA PHE A 24 -12.31 10.95 15.90
C PHE A 24 -13.43 10.94 14.85
N ILE A 25 -13.27 11.72 13.78
CA ILE A 25 -14.23 11.82 12.68
C ILE A 25 -13.54 11.41 11.39
N CYS A 26 -14.18 10.50 10.64
CA CYS A 26 -13.73 10.09 9.32
C CYS A 26 -14.82 10.41 8.28
N GLN A 27 -14.68 11.53 7.60
CA GLN A 27 -15.63 12.00 6.57
C GLN A 27 -15.45 11.26 5.24
N ARG A 28 -14.22 10.86 4.92
CA ARG A 28 -13.84 10.20 3.67
C ARG A 28 -12.81 9.12 3.96
N LYS A 29 -12.97 7.98 3.29
CA LYS A 29 -11.97 6.91 3.23
C LYS A 29 -11.30 6.88 1.87
N THR A 30 -10.04 6.45 1.85
CA THR A 30 -9.28 6.23 0.61
C THR A 30 -9.90 5.10 -0.22
N LYS A 31 -9.94 5.32 -1.53
CA LYS A 31 -10.31 4.32 -2.54
C LYS A 31 -9.32 4.34 -3.70
N LEU A 32 -9.36 3.30 -4.55
CA LEU A 32 -8.54 3.22 -5.75
C LEU A 32 -8.71 4.49 -6.60
N GLY A 33 -7.60 5.00 -7.13
CA GLY A 33 -7.51 6.25 -7.86
C GLY A 33 -7.39 7.51 -7.01
N ASP A 34 -7.48 7.44 -5.67
CA ASP A 34 -7.24 8.60 -4.82
C ASP A 34 -5.74 8.96 -4.77
N MET A 35 -5.45 10.27 -4.71
CA MET A 35 -4.13 10.80 -4.37
C MET A 35 -4.03 11.01 -2.87
N LEU A 36 -3.00 10.44 -2.26
CA LEU A 36 -2.75 10.43 -0.83
C LEU A 36 -1.54 11.29 -0.51
N LEU A 37 -1.71 12.32 0.31
CA LEU A 37 -0.60 13.07 0.89
C LEU A 37 -0.20 12.41 2.21
N MET A 38 1.02 11.92 2.35
CA MET A 38 1.40 11.15 3.53
C MET A 38 2.88 11.30 3.93
N HIS A 39 3.10 11.10 5.22
CA HIS A 39 4.42 10.80 5.76
C HIS A 39 4.60 9.30 5.92
N TYR A 40 5.84 8.83 5.79
CA TYR A 40 6.16 7.43 6.03
C TYR A 40 7.58 7.24 6.56
N SER A 41 7.79 6.11 7.22
CA SER A 41 9.10 5.56 7.56
C SER A 41 9.12 4.06 7.27
N GLY A 42 10.16 3.59 6.59
CA GLY A 42 10.36 2.21 6.17
C GLY A 42 11.55 1.57 6.87
N PHE A 43 11.34 0.36 7.38
CA PHE A 43 12.28 -0.40 8.20
C PHE A 43 12.41 -1.84 7.73
N LEU A 44 13.59 -2.43 7.87
CA LEU A 44 13.78 -3.87 7.69
C LEU A 44 13.21 -4.59 8.91
N ASP A 45 12.38 -5.61 8.71
CA ASP A 45 11.77 -6.38 9.80
C ASP A 45 12.83 -7.13 10.64
N LYS A 46 13.89 -7.60 9.97
CA LYS A 46 14.95 -8.42 10.57
C LYS A 46 15.68 -7.74 11.74
N ASP A 47 15.96 -6.45 11.63
CA ASP A 47 16.83 -5.71 12.55
C ASP A 47 16.30 -4.32 12.94
N GLY A 48 15.15 -3.90 12.40
CA GLY A 48 14.59 -2.58 12.62
C GLY A 48 15.36 -1.45 11.91
N THR A 49 16.31 -1.75 11.03
CA THR A 49 17.10 -0.72 10.34
C THR A 49 16.19 0.10 9.42
N MET A 50 16.12 1.41 9.67
CA MET A 50 15.40 2.35 8.80
C MET A 50 16.14 2.51 7.48
N PHE A 51 15.50 2.17 6.36
CA PHE A 51 16.07 2.33 5.02
C PHE A 51 15.53 3.57 4.29
N HIS A 52 14.33 4.07 4.65
CA HIS A 52 13.71 5.22 3.98
C HIS A 52 12.74 5.97 4.91
N SER A 53 12.60 7.29 4.75
CA SER A 53 11.61 8.09 5.46
C SER A 53 11.36 9.42 4.73
N SER A 54 10.10 9.85 4.62
CA SER A 54 9.79 11.18 4.09
C SER A 54 10.49 12.30 4.86
N HIS A 55 10.70 12.13 6.17
CA HIS A 55 11.33 13.15 7.00
C HIS A 55 12.82 13.34 6.71
N LYS A 56 13.51 12.28 6.27
CA LYS A 56 14.96 12.31 6.00
C LYS A 56 15.28 12.53 4.53
N GLN A 57 14.55 11.91 3.62
CA GLN A 57 14.86 11.93 2.20
C GLN A 57 14.18 13.06 1.41
N ASN A 58 13.14 13.67 1.96
CA ASN A 58 12.35 14.70 1.26
C ASN A 58 12.33 16.04 2.02
N ASN A 59 13.42 16.40 2.70
CA ASN A 59 13.55 17.65 3.47
C ASN A 59 12.40 17.87 4.47
N GLY A 60 11.92 16.79 5.10
CA GLY A 60 10.79 16.88 6.02
C GLY A 60 9.41 16.93 5.35
N GLN A 61 9.32 16.95 4.02
CA GLN A 61 8.06 17.13 3.30
C GLN A 61 7.33 15.79 3.06
N PRO A 62 5.99 15.77 3.17
CA PRO A 62 5.19 14.61 2.79
C PRO A 62 5.25 14.36 1.28
N ILE A 63 4.83 13.17 0.86
CA ILE A 63 4.78 12.79 -0.56
C ILE A 63 3.34 12.59 -1.02
N TRP A 64 3.10 12.79 -2.32
CA TRP A 64 1.90 12.32 -2.99
C TRP A 64 2.11 10.90 -3.50
N PHE A 65 1.07 10.08 -3.37
CA PHE A 65 1.00 8.71 -3.88
C PHE A 65 -0.38 8.43 -4.44
N THR A 66 -0.48 7.79 -5.60
CA THR A 66 -1.76 7.42 -6.20
C THR A 66 -2.09 5.96 -5.87
N LEU A 67 -3.21 5.76 -5.17
CA LEU A 67 -3.61 4.44 -4.68
C LEU A 67 -4.15 3.56 -5.82
N GLY A 68 -3.61 2.35 -5.95
CA GLY A 68 -4.18 1.31 -6.83
C GLY A 68 -3.53 1.17 -8.20
N ILE A 69 -2.65 2.09 -8.59
CA ILE A 69 -2.03 2.10 -9.93
C ILE A 69 -0.64 1.43 -9.97
N LYS A 70 -0.24 0.74 -8.88
CA LYS A 70 1.08 0.08 -8.76
C LYS A 70 2.27 1.04 -8.96
N GLU A 71 2.10 2.29 -8.54
CA GLU A 71 3.13 3.35 -8.67
C GLU A 71 4.41 3.02 -7.88
N THR A 72 4.26 2.35 -6.73
CA THR A 72 5.37 1.98 -5.84
C THR A 72 5.41 0.46 -5.60
N ILE A 73 5.25 0.00 -4.37
CA ILE A 73 5.21 -1.42 -4.03
C ILE A 73 3.76 -1.85 -3.86
N GLN A 74 3.43 -3.06 -4.32
CA GLN A 74 2.06 -3.59 -4.25
C GLN A 74 1.51 -3.64 -2.82
N GLY A 75 2.39 -3.74 -1.82
CA GLY A 75 1.98 -3.75 -0.44
C GLY A 75 1.34 -2.46 0.03
N TRP A 76 1.67 -1.31 -0.57
CA TRP A 76 1.01 -0.04 -0.29
C TRP A 76 -0.42 -0.03 -0.87
N ASP A 77 -0.61 -0.49 -2.12
CA ASP A 77 -1.93 -0.59 -2.73
C ASP A 77 -2.89 -1.48 -1.93
N ARG A 78 -2.36 -2.55 -1.32
CA ARG A 78 -3.13 -3.45 -0.45
C ARG A 78 -3.37 -2.85 0.94
N GLY A 79 -2.36 -2.20 1.52
CA GLY A 79 -2.38 -1.74 2.91
C GLY A 79 -3.04 -0.38 3.15
N LEU A 80 -3.21 0.45 2.12
CA LEU A 80 -3.67 1.84 2.24
C LEU A 80 -5.13 2.08 1.83
N GLN A 81 -5.88 1.04 1.47
CA GLN A 81 -7.31 1.16 1.21
C GLN A 81 -8.10 1.41 2.51
N ASN A 82 -9.25 2.08 2.41
CA ASN A 82 -10.15 2.32 3.54
C ASN A 82 -9.51 3.10 4.71
N MET A 83 -8.56 3.98 4.43
CA MET A 83 -7.85 4.81 5.41
C MET A 83 -8.47 6.20 5.49
N CYS A 84 -8.49 6.80 6.68
CA CYS A 84 -8.98 8.16 6.88
C CYS A 84 -7.83 9.18 6.97
N ALA A 85 -8.03 10.42 6.53
CA ALA A 85 -7.07 11.49 6.80
C ALA A 85 -6.89 11.66 8.34
N GLY A 86 -5.64 11.74 8.79
CA GLY A 86 -5.23 11.68 10.20
C GLY A 86 -5.02 10.27 10.77
N GLU A 87 -5.26 9.21 9.99
CA GLU A 87 -4.99 7.83 10.41
C GLU A 87 -3.50 7.51 10.33
N LYS A 88 -3.01 6.66 11.24
CA LYS A 88 -1.67 6.07 11.21
C LYS A 88 -1.76 4.57 11.10
N ARG A 89 -0.96 3.98 10.22
CA ARG A 89 -0.88 2.53 10.01
C ARG A 89 0.54 2.03 10.09
N LYS A 90 0.68 0.79 10.56
CA LYS A 90 1.85 -0.04 10.37
C LYS A 90 1.52 -1.16 9.39
N LEU A 91 2.30 -1.26 8.33
CA LEU A 91 2.20 -2.30 7.31
C LEU A 91 3.41 -3.22 7.42
N THR A 92 3.19 -4.52 7.64
CA THR A 92 4.25 -5.54 7.47
C THR A 92 4.05 -6.20 6.12
N ILE A 93 5.01 -6.00 5.22
CA ILE A 93 4.88 -6.33 3.80
C ILE A 93 5.87 -7.45 3.45
N PRO A 94 5.39 -8.63 3.01
CA PRO A 94 6.25 -9.71 2.57
C PRO A 94 6.98 -9.35 1.26
N PRO A 95 8.13 -9.98 0.96
CA PRO A 95 8.99 -9.61 -0.16
C PRO A 95 8.27 -9.60 -1.51
N VAL A 96 7.34 -10.52 -1.74
CA VAL A 96 6.53 -10.61 -2.97
C VAL A 96 5.72 -9.34 -3.28
N TYR A 97 5.33 -8.59 -2.25
CA TYR A 97 4.61 -7.31 -2.39
C TYR A 97 5.48 -6.09 -2.07
N ALA A 98 6.79 -6.30 -1.89
CA ALA A 98 7.78 -5.27 -1.62
C ALA A 98 8.84 -5.25 -2.74
N TYR A 99 10.07 -5.69 -2.45
CA TYR A 99 11.23 -5.61 -3.36
C TYR A 99 11.72 -6.98 -3.87
N GLY A 100 11.02 -8.06 -3.51
CA GLY A 100 11.19 -9.42 -4.02
C GLY A 100 12.61 -9.99 -3.90
N LYS A 101 12.91 -10.94 -4.80
CA LYS A 101 14.19 -11.68 -4.88
C LYS A 101 15.40 -10.82 -5.18
N LYS A 102 15.20 -9.61 -5.67
CA LYS A 102 16.30 -8.72 -6.07
C LYS A 102 16.68 -7.73 -4.98
N GLY A 103 15.74 -7.36 -4.11
CA GLY A 103 15.94 -6.23 -3.20
C GLY A 103 16.06 -4.91 -3.95
N LYS A 104 16.47 -3.85 -3.26
CA LYS A 104 16.72 -2.52 -3.86
C LYS A 104 17.60 -1.66 -2.96
N GLY A 105 18.75 -1.21 -3.46
CA GLY A 105 19.64 -0.30 -2.73
C GLY A 105 20.05 -0.88 -1.36
N LYS A 106 19.57 -0.27 -0.27
CA LYS A 106 19.84 -0.70 1.12
C LYS A 106 19.00 -1.91 1.57
N ILE A 107 18.08 -2.38 0.73
CA ILE A 107 17.11 -3.43 1.06
C ILE A 107 17.61 -4.74 0.46
N PRO A 108 18.00 -5.74 1.28
CA PRO A 108 18.44 -7.04 0.77
C PRO A 108 17.34 -7.80 0.01
N PRO A 109 17.72 -8.77 -0.83
CA PRO A 109 16.81 -9.78 -1.37
C PRO A 109 15.91 -10.43 -0.32
N GLU A 110 14.67 -10.75 -0.70
CA GLU A 110 13.72 -11.49 0.14
C GLU A 110 13.42 -10.85 1.51
N SER A 111 13.62 -9.54 1.63
CA SER A 111 13.36 -8.81 2.89
C SER A 111 11.87 -8.58 3.11
N ILE A 112 11.41 -8.89 4.31
CA ILE A 112 10.17 -8.34 4.87
C ILE A 112 10.45 -6.90 5.29
N VAL A 113 9.57 -5.99 4.91
CA VAL A 113 9.69 -4.56 5.25
C VAL A 113 8.49 -4.10 6.04
N ILE A 114 8.74 -3.23 7.01
CA ILE A 114 7.73 -2.57 7.82
C ILE A 114 7.64 -1.12 7.36
N PHE A 115 6.42 -0.64 7.14
CA PHE A 115 6.15 0.79 6.92
C PHE A 115 5.23 1.34 7.98
N GLU A 116 5.62 2.44 8.61
CA GLU A 116 4.73 3.29 9.38
C GLU A 116 4.32 4.47 8.52
N ILE A 117 3.01 4.68 8.35
CA ILE A 117 2.44 5.65 7.41
C ILE A 117 1.41 6.50 8.13
N GLU A 118 1.50 7.82 7.95
CA GLU A 118 0.53 8.81 8.42
C GLU A 118 -0.12 9.49 7.21
N LEU A 119 -1.43 9.31 7.05
CA LEU A 119 -2.19 9.94 5.98
C LEU A 119 -2.60 11.35 6.40
N LEU A 120 -2.22 12.36 5.62
CA LEU A 120 -2.50 13.76 5.90
C LEU A 120 -3.71 14.27 5.11
N GLU A 121 -3.79 13.93 3.83
CA GLU A 121 -4.84 14.45 2.93
C GLU A 121 -5.23 13.40 1.88
N ILE A 122 -6.50 13.44 1.46
CA ILE A 122 -7.03 12.63 0.35
C ILE A 122 -7.58 13.57 -0.73
N ARG A 123 -7.03 13.48 -1.94
CA ARG A 123 -7.54 14.15 -3.14
C ARG A 123 -8.05 13.14 -4.15
N ASN A 124 -8.96 13.60 -5.01
CA ASN A 124 -9.30 12.82 -6.20
C ASN A 124 -8.05 12.79 -7.10
N GLY A 125 -7.62 11.62 -7.53
CA GLY A 125 -6.52 11.51 -8.47
C GLY A 125 -6.87 12.04 -9.86
N PRO A 126 -5.88 12.08 -10.76
CA PRO A 126 -6.11 12.51 -12.12
C PRO A 126 -7.18 11.62 -12.76
N ARG A 127 -8.18 12.24 -13.42
CA ARG A 127 -9.12 11.54 -14.29
C ARG A 127 -8.37 11.10 -15.54
N SER A 128 -7.60 10.03 -15.44
CA SER A 128 -7.03 9.37 -16.62
C SER A 128 -8.08 8.44 -17.25
N HIS A 129 -7.95 8.20 -18.54
CA HIS A 129 -8.73 7.19 -19.24
C HIS A 129 -8.56 5.80 -18.61
N ASP A 130 -7.34 5.48 -18.15
CA ASP A 130 -7.05 4.21 -17.48
C ASP A 130 -7.82 4.08 -16.16
N SER A 131 -7.87 5.14 -15.33
CA SER A 131 -8.68 5.15 -14.11
C SER A 131 -10.17 4.99 -14.42
N PHE A 132 -10.63 5.54 -15.55
CA PHE A 132 -12.00 5.36 -15.99
C PHE A 132 -12.28 3.90 -16.39
N MET A 133 -11.40 3.28 -17.18
CA MET A 133 -11.54 1.87 -17.57
C MET A 133 -11.47 0.91 -16.38
N GLU A 134 -10.66 1.19 -15.34
CA GLU A 134 -10.62 0.36 -14.13
C GLU A 134 -11.88 0.47 -13.27
N MET A 135 -12.57 1.61 -13.33
CA MET A 135 -13.84 1.83 -12.61
C MET A 135 -15.07 1.39 -13.41
N ASP A 136 -14.95 1.31 -14.73
CA ASP A 136 -15.99 0.82 -15.66
C ASP A 136 -15.92 -0.70 -15.76
N LEU A 137 -16.43 -1.38 -14.72
CA LEU A 137 -16.38 -2.84 -14.61
C LEU A 137 -17.19 -3.57 -15.70
N ASN A 138 -18.11 -2.88 -16.37
CA ASN A 138 -18.98 -3.42 -17.40
C ASN A 138 -18.67 -2.92 -18.81
N ASP A 139 -17.58 -2.16 -18.99
CA ASP A 139 -17.10 -1.61 -20.27
C ASP A 139 -18.21 -0.90 -21.06
N ASP A 140 -19.11 -0.21 -20.36
CA ASP A 140 -20.25 0.49 -20.96
C ASP A 140 -19.97 1.99 -21.22
N TRP A 141 -18.72 2.38 -20.96
CA TRP A 141 -18.21 3.74 -20.99
C TRP A 141 -19.04 4.70 -20.15
N LYS A 142 -19.56 4.21 -19.03
CA LYS A 142 -20.23 5.01 -18.00
C LYS A 142 -19.79 4.51 -16.62
N LEU A 143 -19.82 5.43 -15.66
CA LEU A 143 -19.71 5.05 -14.26
C LEU A 143 -21.12 5.03 -13.70
N SER A 144 -21.70 3.84 -13.56
CA SER A 144 -23.00 3.67 -12.91
C SER A 144 -22.92 4.14 -11.46
N ARG A 145 -23.88 4.96 -11.06
CA ARG A 145 -24.06 5.35 -9.66
C ARG A 145 -25.00 4.33 -9.03
N ASP A 146 -24.48 3.49 -8.16
CA ASP A 146 -25.31 2.75 -7.20
C ASP A 146 -26.05 3.72 -6.26
#